data_AF-R0J784-F1
#
_entry.id   AF-R0J784-F1
#
_cell.length_a   1.000
_cell.length_b   1.000
_cell.length_c   1.000
_cell.angle_alpha   90.00
_cell.angle_beta   90.00
_cell.angle_gamma   90.00
#
_symmetry.space_group_name_H-M   'P 1'
#
loop_
_entity.id
_entity.type
_entity.pdbx_description
1 polymer ?
#
loop_
_entity_poly.entity_id
_entity_poly.type
_entity_poly.pdbx_seq_one_letter_code
_entity_poly.pdbx_strand_id
1 'polypeptide(L)' 'QVMYVEGTAVVMGFEEPMLQTDDTPVKRCLQTKWPYIELLWTTDRSPSLN' A
#
# COMPACT_ATOMS: atom_id res chain seq x y z
N GLN A 1 -17.85 13.36 -2.73
CA GLN A 1 -18.16 12.06 -3.37
C GLN A 1 -17.06 11.08 -2.98
N VAL A 2 -17.41 9.91 -2.45
CA VAL A 2 -16.44 8.86 -2.08
C VAL A 2 -16.23 7.96 -3.30
N MET A 3 -14.98 7.63 -3.60
CA MET A 3 -14.62 6.75 -4.71
C MET A 3 -13.86 5.54 -4.16
N TYR A 4 -14.26 4.36 -4.62
CA TYR A 4 -13.55 3.12 -4.32
C TYR A 4 -12.47 2.92 -5.39
N VAL A 5 -11.27 2.55 -4.94
CA VAL A 5 -10.14 2.24 -5.82
C VAL A 5 -9.69 0.84 -5.50
N GLU A 6 -9.60 0.00 -6.53
CA GLU A 6 -9.05 -1.34 -6.40
C GLU A 6 -7.52 -1.29 -6.40
N GLY A 7 -6.90 -2.13 -5.58
CA GLY A 7 -5.46 -2.28 -5.49
C GLY A 7 -5.07 -3.73 -5.29
N THR A 8 -3.88 -4.09 -5.75
CA THR A 8 -3.27 -5.41 -5.58
C THR A 8 -2.16 -5.31 -4.53
N ALA A 9 -2.14 -6.26 -3.59
CA ALA A 9 -1.05 -6.41 -2.63
C ALA A 9 -0.21 -7.62 -3.00
N VAL A 10 1.09 -7.42 -3.21
CA VAL A 10 2.05 -8.48 -3.51
C VAL A 10 2.94 -8.69 -2.29
N VAL A 11 3.07 -9.93 -1.83
CA VAL A 11 3.99 -10.27 -0.73
C VAL A 11 5.39 -10.41 -1.30
N MET A 12 6.30 -9.52 -0.92
CA MET A 12 7.65 -9.38 -1.49
C MET A 12 8.68 -10.37 -0.93
N GLY A 13 8.23 -11.52 -0.43
CA GLY A 13 9.08 -12.43 0.35
C GLY A 13 9.37 -11.87 1.75
N PHE A 14 9.87 -12.72 2.64
CA PHE A 14 10.18 -12.35 4.04
C PHE A 14 11.61 -11.81 4.21
N GLU A 15 12.24 -11.35 3.13
CA GLU A 15 13.55 -10.71 3.22
C GLU A 15 13.41 -9.29 3.79
N GLU A 16 14.53 -8.72 4.28
CA GLU A 16 14.59 -7.51 5.11
C GLU A 16 13.57 -6.44 4.68
N PRO A 17 12.86 -5.82 5.64
CA PRO A 17 11.79 -4.89 5.35
C PRO A 17 12.32 -3.79 4.45
N MET A 18 11.94 -3.86 3.16
CA MET A 18 12.35 -2.86 2.18
C MET A 18 12.01 -1.50 2.76
N LEU A 19 13.03 -0.64 2.85
CA LEU A 19 12.92 0.73 3.36
C LEU A 19 11.63 1.34 2.81
N GLN A 20 10.74 1.84 3.67
CA GLN A 20 9.45 2.40 3.26
C GLN A 20 9.68 3.54 2.25
N THR A 21 9.56 3.23 0.95
CA THR A 21 9.82 4.20 -0.12
C THR A 21 8.57 4.98 -0.53
N ASP A 22 7.40 4.67 0.04
CA ASP A 22 6.13 5.27 -0.41
C ASP A 22 5.36 5.96 0.73
N ASP A 23 4.92 7.18 0.43
CA ASP A 23 4.45 8.16 1.41
C ASP A 23 2.94 8.23 1.61
N THR A 24 2.18 7.26 1.10
CA THR A 24 0.71 7.31 1.24
C THR A 24 0.27 6.78 2.61
N PRO A 25 -0.68 7.47 3.30
CA PRO A 25 -1.14 7.03 4.61
C PRO A 25 -1.84 5.65 4.56
N VAL A 26 -2.44 5.31 3.42
CA VAL A 26 -3.04 3.97 3.19
C VAL A 26 -1.96 2.87 3.19
N LYS A 27 -0.85 3.08 2.46
CA LYS A 27 0.24 2.09 2.41
C LYS A 27 0.86 1.87 3.78
N ARG A 28 1.12 2.96 4.53
CA ARG A 28 1.62 2.87 5.91
C ARG A 28 0.67 2.10 6.82
N CYS A 29 -0.63 2.39 6.76
CA CYS A 29 -1.63 1.69 7.56
C CYS A 29 -1.63 0.17 7.28
N LEU A 30 -1.67 -0.23 6.01
CA LEU A 30 -1.69 -1.65 5.64
C LEU A 30 -0.39 -2.36 6.01
N GLN A 31 0.76 -1.69 5.86
CA GLN A 31 2.07 -2.22 6.22
C GLN A 31 2.26 -2.44 7.72
N THR A 32 1.50 -1.77 8.60
CA THR A 32 1.53 -2.09 10.05
C THR A 32 1.06 -3.51 10.34
N LYS A 33 0.16 -4.06 9.51
CA LYS A 33 -0.34 -5.43 9.63
C LYS A 33 0.44 -6.42 8.75
N TRP A 34 0.96 -5.92 7.63
CA TRP A 34 1.62 -6.72 6.61
C TRP A 34 2.93 -6.04 6.19
N PRO A 35 4.04 -6.22 6.93
CA PRO A 35 5.26 -5.47 6.69
C PRO A 35 5.88 -5.70 5.31
N TYR A 36 5.60 -6.86 4.72
CA TYR A 36 6.24 -7.36 3.52
C TYR A 36 5.38 -7.23 2.26
N ILE A 37 4.40 -6.32 2.25
CA ILE A 37 3.57 -6.09 1.06
C ILE A 37 4.00 -4.86 0.28
N GLU A 38 4.02 -5.01 -1.04
CA GLU A 38 4.00 -3.93 -2.00
C GLU A 38 2.56 -3.73 -2.50
N LEU A 39 2.13 -2.47 -2.59
CA LEU A 39 0.78 -2.09 -3.04
C LEU A 39 0.86 -1.45 -4.42
N LEU A 40 0.04 -1.96 -5.33
CA LEU A 40 -0.13 -1.44 -6.67
C LEU A 40 -1.59 -1.03 -6.85
N TRP A 41 -1.83 0.25 -7.08
CA TRP A 41 -3.17 0.76 -7.36
C TRP A 41 -3.51 0.60 -8.84
N THR A 42 -4.77 0.30 -9.15
CA THR A 42 -5.25 0.21 -10.54
C THR A 42 -5.34 1.58 -11.23
N THR A 43 -5.17 2.66 -10.49
CA THR A 43 -5.26 4.05 -10.97
C THR A 43 -4.03 4.84 -10.54
N ASP A 44 -3.66 5.88 -11.29
CA ASP A 44 -2.52 6.78 -10.98
C ASP A 44 -2.69 7.59 -9.68
N ARG A 45 -3.86 7.49 -9.04
CA ARG A 45 -4.15 8.18 -7.78
C ARG A 45 -4.18 7.18 -6.64
N SER A 46 -3.35 7.42 -5.63
CA SER A 46 -3.44 6.70 -4.37
C SER A 46 -4.72 7.09 -3.62
N PRO A 47 -5.45 6.14 -3.01
CA PRO A 47 -6.59 6.46 -2.19
C PRO A 47 -6.18 7.27 -0.95
N SER A 48 -7.07 8.15 -0.50
CA SER A 48 -6.92 8.88 0.77
C SER A 48 -7.65 8.13 1.90
N LEU A 49 -7.07 8.09 3.10
CA LEU A 49 -7.83 7.80 4.32
C LEU A 49 -8.56 9.09 4.72
N ASN A 50 -9.85 9.19 4.39
CA ASN A 50 -10.76 10.25 4.85
C ASN A 50 -11.88 9.62 5.68
#